data_AF-A0A352RWF7-F1
#
_entry.id   AF-A0A352RWF7-F1
#
_cell.length_a   1.000
_cell.length_b   1.000
_cell.length_c   1.000
_cell.angle_alpha   90.00
_cell.angle_beta   90.00
_cell.angle_gamma   90.00
#
_symmetry.space_group_name_H-M   'P 1'
#
loop_
_entity.id
_entity.type
_entity.pdbx_description
1 polymer ?
#
loop_
_entity_poly.entity_id
_entity_poly.type
_entity_poly.pdbx_seq_one_letter_code
_entity_poly.pdbx_strand_id
1 'polypeptide(L)' 'DQPMPDGMRMADDFFTGTRAAACGGTTTVIPFAAQEKGASLKAAVDDYHRRADGRAVIDYAFHLIVADPTPAVLEDE' A
#
# COMPACT_ATOMS: atom_id res chain seq x y z
N ASP A 1 0.34 0.75 -6.94
CA ASP A 1 -0.09 2.17 -6.97
C ASP A 1 0.44 2.96 -5.76
N GLN A 2 1.75 2.87 -5.51
CA GLN A 2 2.39 3.59 -4.41
C GLN A 2 2.60 5.07 -4.80
N PRO A 3 2.41 6.04 -3.87
CA PRO A 3 2.82 7.43 -4.09
C PRO A 3 4.29 7.50 -4.48
N MET A 4 4.58 8.17 -5.60
CA MET A 4 5.94 8.34 -6.11
C MET A 4 6.16 9.82 -6.47
N PRO A 5 7.39 10.33 -6.31
CA PRO A 5 7.72 11.72 -6.64
C PRO A 5 7.59 12.03 -8.13
N ASP A 6 7.45 13.31 -8.47
CA ASP A 6 7.54 13.86 -9.82
C ASP A 6 6.63 13.21 -10.87
N GLY A 7 5.43 12.79 -10.46
CA GLY A 7 4.45 12.19 -11.37
C GLY A 7 4.81 10.78 -11.85
N MET A 8 5.91 10.20 -11.36
CA MET A 8 6.25 8.80 -11.63
C MET A 8 5.15 7.88 -11.10
N ARG A 9 4.95 6.73 -11.76
CA ARG A 9 3.99 5.71 -11.35
C ARG A 9 4.61 4.34 -11.56
N MET A 10 4.25 3.40 -10.70
CA MET A 10 4.54 1.99 -10.94
C MET A 10 3.82 1.54 -12.21
N ALA A 11 4.44 0.62 -12.96
CA ALA A 11 3.84 0.07 -14.17
C ALA A 11 2.50 -0.63 -13.88
N ASP A 12 2.38 -1.25 -12.70
CA ASP A 12 1.16 -1.87 -12.22
C ASP A 12 0.50 -1.09 -11.08
N ASP A 13 -0.83 -0.96 -11.19
CA ASP A 13 -1.70 -0.53 -10.11
C ASP A 13 -2.34 -1.73 -9.39
N PHE A 14 -3.26 -1.45 -8.46
CA PHE A 14 -3.95 -2.54 -7.76
C PHE A 14 -4.80 -3.40 -8.70
N PHE A 15 -5.32 -2.87 -9.79
CA PHE A 15 -6.12 -3.64 -10.74
C PHE A 15 -5.23 -4.50 -11.64
N THR A 16 -4.25 -3.90 -12.33
CA THR A 16 -3.40 -4.64 -13.27
C THR A 16 -2.50 -5.64 -12.56
N GLY A 17 -1.94 -5.26 -11.39
CA GLY A 17 -1.08 -6.12 -10.59
C GLY A 17 -1.82 -7.32 -9.99
N THR A 18 -2.99 -7.10 -9.36
CA THR A 18 -3.77 -8.22 -8.81
C THR A 18 -4.36 -9.11 -9.89
N ARG A 19 -4.73 -8.56 -11.05
CA ARG A 19 -5.17 -9.35 -12.20
C ARG A 19 -4.04 -10.24 -12.73
N ALA A 20 -2.83 -9.70 -12.86
CA ALA A 20 -1.67 -10.47 -13.26
C ALA A 20 -1.37 -11.60 -12.26
N ALA A 21 -1.44 -11.30 -10.96
CA ALA A 21 -1.31 -12.30 -9.89
C ALA A 21 -2.37 -13.42 -10.02
N ALA A 22 -3.64 -13.06 -10.24
CA ALA A 22 -4.72 -14.03 -10.43
C ALA A 22 -4.48 -14.93 -11.65
N CYS A 23 -4.09 -14.36 -12.78
CA CYS A 23 -3.74 -15.13 -13.99
C CYS A 23 -2.55 -16.08 -13.76
N GLY A 24 -1.65 -15.73 -12.83
CA GLY A 24 -0.52 -16.58 -12.43
C GLY A 24 -0.85 -17.61 -11.34
N GLY A 25 -2.08 -17.66 -10.84
CA GLY A 25 -2.50 -18.58 -9.78
C GLY A 25 -2.22 -18.09 -8.34
N THR A 26 -1.78 -16.85 -8.17
CA THR A 26 -1.65 -16.22 -6.84
C THR A 26 -2.97 -15.60 -6.45
N THR A 27 -3.48 -15.97 -5.28
CA THR A 27 -4.81 -15.55 -4.78
C THR A 27 -4.76 -14.49 -3.69
N THR A 28 -3.56 -14.12 -3.21
CA THR A 28 -3.40 -13.09 -2.19
C THR A 28 -2.08 -12.36 -2.38
N VAL A 29 -2.08 -11.03 -2.24
CA VAL A 29 -0.86 -10.21 -2.26
C VAL A 29 -0.74 -9.38 -0.98
N ILE A 30 0.49 -9.14 -0.53
CA ILE A 30 0.78 -8.30 0.64
C ILE A 30 1.80 -7.22 0.23
N PRO A 31 1.40 -6.17 -0.48
CA PRO A 31 2.29 -5.07 -0.84
C PRO A 31 2.65 -4.19 0.36
N PHE A 32 3.67 -3.36 0.20
CA PHE A 32 4.08 -2.39 1.21
C PHE A 32 3.22 -1.12 1.14
N ALA A 33 2.61 -0.75 2.26
CA ALA A 33 2.07 0.58 2.51
C ALA A 33 3.17 1.44 3.15
N ALA A 34 3.55 2.53 2.48
CA ALA A 34 4.63 3.40 2.93
C ALA A 34 4.09 4.62 3.69
N GLN A 35 4.55 4.80 4.94
CA GLN A 35 4.33 6.04 5.68
C GLN A 35 5.04 7.21 5.00
N GLU A 36 4.32 8.29 4.73
CA GLU A 36 4.93 9.58 4.39
C GLU A 36 5.48 10.23 5.67
N LYS A 37 6.70 10.75 5.65
CA LYS A 37 7.30 11.37 6.84
C LYS A 37 6.42 12.52 7.35
N GLY A 38 6.21 12.57 8.67
CA GLY A 38 5.29 13.49 9.33
C GLY A 38 3.80 13.07 9.31
N ALA A 39 3.43 11.99 8.64
CA ALA A 39 2.07 11.43 8.68
C ALA A 39 1.97 10.24 9.64
N SER A 40 0.74 9.93 10.08
CA SER A 40 0.47 8.73 10.92
C SER A 40 0.59 7.43 10.12
N LEU A 41 0.86 6.33 10.83
CA LEU A 41 0.81 4.96 10.34
C LEU A 41 -0.59 4.61 9.82
N LYS A 42 -1.63 5.04 10.54
CA LYS A 42 -3.02 4.85 10.14
C LYS A 42 -3.33 5.51 8.80
N ALA A 43 -2.85 6.74 8.58
CA ALA A 43 -3.07 7.45 7.32
C ALA A 43 -2.47 6.69 6.12
N ALA A 44 -1.33 6.03 6.30
CA ALA A 44 -0.75 5.18 5.25
C ALA A 44 -1.65 3.98 4.94
N VAL A 45 -2.16 3.30 5.97
CA VAL A 45 -3.08 2.16 5.79
C VAL A 45 -4.38 2.59 5.09
N ASP A 46 -4.98 3.70 5.54
CA ASP A 46 -6.23 4.24 4.99
C ASP A 46 -6.05 4.67 3.51
N ASP A 47 -4.93 5.31 3.16
CA ASP A 47 -4.64 5.70 1.77
C ASP A 47 -4.49 4.48 0.85
N TYR A 48 -3.81 3.43 1.32
CA TYR A 48 -3.61 2.22 0.53
C TYR A 48 -4.90 1.41 0.36
N HIS A 49 -5.76 1.34 1.39
CA HIS A 49 -7.11 0.79 1.22
C HIS A 49 -7.92 1.58 0.17
N ARG A 50 -7.91 2.92 0.23
CA ARG A 50 -8.59 3.77 -0.76
C ARG A 50 -8.09 3.54 -2.19
N ARG A 51 -6.80 3.24 -2.37
CA ARG A 51 -6.22 2.93 -3.69
C ARG A 51 -6.64 1.55 -4.20
N ALA A 52 -6.70 0.56 -3.32
CA ALA A 52 -7.11 -0.81 -3.64
C ALA A 52 -8.64 -0.95 -3.82
N ASP A 53 -9.42 -0.10 -3.15
CA ASP A 53 -10.89 -0.16 -3.15
C ASP A 53 -11.47 -0.11 -4.56
N GLY A 54 -12.35 -1.07 -4.86
CA GLY A 54 -12.93 -1.28 -6.18
C GLY A 54 -11.95 -1.65 -7.31
N ARG A 55 -10.66 -1.85 -7.03
CA ARG A 55 -9.62 -2.18 -8.02
C ARG A 55 -8.99 -3.55 -7.85
N ALA A 56 -8.72 -3.97 -6.61
CA ALA A 56 -8.13 -5.27 -6.36
C ALA A 56 -9.09 -6.40 -6.76
N VAL A 57 -8.60 -7.41 -7.50
CA VAL A 57 -9.41 -8.56 -7.96
C VAL A 57 -9.14 -9.86 -7.19
N ILE A 58 -8.21 -9.84 -6.25
CA ILE A 58 -7.92 -10.92 -5.29
C ILE A 58 -7.73 -10.32 -3.90
N ASP A 59 -7.66 -11.17 -2.88
CA ASP A 59 -7.46 -10.75 -1.50
C ASP A 59 -6.13 -10.01 -1.30
N TYR A 60 -6.10 -9.06 -0.38
CA TYR A 60 -4.90 -8.31 -0.06
C TYR A 60 -4.78 -7.96 1.42
N ALA A 61 -3.55 -7.73 1.86
CA ALA A 61 -3.19 -7.12 3.14
C ALA A 61 -2.01 -6.16 2.91
N PHE A 62 -1.49 -5.52 3.96
CA PHE A 62 -0.34 -4.61 3.82
C PHE A 62 0.78 -4.93 4.81
N HIS A 63 2.01 -4.89 4.31
CA HIS A 63 3.19 -4.65 5.15
C HIS A 63 3.30 -3.15 5.36
N LEU A 64 3.41 -2.67 6.59
CA LEU A 64 3.56 -1.24 6.87
C LEU A 64 5.04 -0.85 6.99
N ILE A 65 5.48 0.13 6.21
CA ILE A 65 6.81 0.74 6.36
C ILE A 65 6.70 1.89 7.34
N VAL A 66 7.35 1.75 8.49
CA VAL A 66 7.57 2.84 9.45
C VAL A 66 8.77 3.66 8.96
N ALA A 67 8.49 4.77 8.29
CA ALA A 67 9.49 5.64 7.69
C ALA A 67 9.88 6.83 8.57
N ASP A 68 9.06 7.13 9.59
CA ASP A 68 9.26 8.23 10.53
C ASP A 68 9.00 7.77 11.98
N PRO A 69 9.97 7.07 12.60
CA PRO A 69 9.82 6.48 13.92
C PRO A 69 10.01 7.52 15.04
N THR A 70 9.11 8.50 15.10
CA THR A 70 9.06 9.44 16.23
C THR A 70 8.61 8.72 17.51
N PRO A 71 8.91 9.23 18.72
CA PRO A 71 8.44 8.61 19.96
C PRO A 71 6.92 8.40 19.98
N ALA A 72 6.14 9.37 19.51
CA ALA A 72 4.68 9.24 19.39
C ALA A 72 4.28 8.08 18.46
N VAL A 73 4.92 7.95 17.28
CA VAL A 73 4.65 6.84 16.35
C VAL A 73 5.02 5.48 16.94
N LEU A 74 6.06 5.40 17.76
CA LEU A 74 6.51 4.12 18.34
C LEU A 74 5.73 3.71 19.59
N GLU A 75 5.16 4.67 20.31
CA GLU A 75 4.48 4.44 21.59
C GLU A 75 2.96 4.39 21.44
N ASP A 76 2.38 5.15 20.50
CA ASP A 76 0.94 5.39 20.42
C ASP A 76 0.27 4.87 19.11
N GLU A 77 1.04 4.39 18.13
CA GLU A 77 0.54 3.93 16.81
C GLU A 77 0.98 2.51 16.44
#